data_AF-A0A429X917-F1
#
_entry.id   AF-A0A429X917-F1
#
_cell.length_a   1.000
_cell.length_b   1.000
_cell.length_c   1.000
_cell.angle_alpha   90.00
_cell.angle_beta   90.00
_cell.angle_gamma   90.00
#
_symmetry.space_group_name_H-M   'P 1'
#
loop_
_entity.id
_entity.type
_entity.pdbx_description
1 polymer ?
#
loop_
_entity_poly.entity_id
_entity_poly.type
_entity_poly.pdbx_seq_one_letter_code
_entity_poly.pdbx_strand_id
1 'polypeptide(L)' 'MKPLEDALQIVQGAKYRTTIHSDQRWHYYHRKWGKTLKDHRVFQSMSRKGNCIDNSSMENFLAY' A
#
# COMPACT_ATOMS: atom_id res chain seq x y z
N MET A 1 5.09 -12.30 -0.33
CA MET A 1 5.96 -11.10 -0.35
C MET A 1 6.42 -10.75 -1.76
N LYS A 2 6.74 -11.72 -2.63
CA LYS A 2 7.05 -11.49 -4.07
C LYS A 2 6.32 -10.31 -4.76
N PRO A 3 4.98 -10.21 -4.76
CA PRO A 3 4.30 -9.09 -5.42
C PRO A 3 4.60 -7.70 -4.81
N LEU A 4 4.89 -7.62 -3.51
CA LEU A 4 5.37 -6.38 -2.89
C LEU A 4 6.78 -6.04 -3.37
N GLU A 5 7.66 -7.03 -3.45
CA GLU A 5 9.06 -6.83 -3.86
C GLU A 5 9.13 -6.35 -5.31
N ASP A 6 8.33 -6.93 -6.21
CA ASP A 6 8.21 -6.49 -7.60
C ASP A 6 7.68 -5.05 -7.70
N ALA A 7 6.63 -4.72 -6.93
CA ALA A 7 6.10 -3.35 -6.90
C ALA A 7 7.14 -2.35 -6.37
N LEU A 8 7.96 -2.74 -5.41
CA LEU A 8 9.03 -1.91 -4.84
C LEU A 8 10.17 -1.64 -5.83
N GLN A 9 10.46 -2.56 -6.74
CA GLN A 9 11.45 -2.34 -7.80
C GLN A 9 11.01 -1.26 -8.78
N ILE A 10 9.70 -1.20 -9.11
CA ILE A 10 9.15 -0.19 -10.00
C ILE A 10 9.28 1.22 -9.40
N VAL A 11 9.09 1.35 -8.09
CA VAL A 11 9.07 2.66 -7.41
C VAL A 11 10.44 3.13 -6.92
N GLN A 12 11.50 2.30 -7.02
CA GLN A 12 12.86 2.69 -6.62
C GLN A 12 13.40 3.92 -7.37
N GLY A 13 12.91 4.17 -8.60
CA GLY A 13 13.27 5.33 -9.41
C GLY A 13 12.29 6.51 -9.33
N ALA A 14 11.31 6.47 -8.43
CA ALA A 14 10.27 7.50 -8.38
C ALA A 14 10.87 8.86 -7.99
N LYS A 15 10.62 9.88 -8.82
CA LYS A 15 11.04 11.27 -8.59
C LYS A 15 10.40 11.88 -7.34
N TYR A 16 9.25 11.35 -6.93
CA TYR A 16 8.46 11.85 -5.82
C TYR A 16 8.21 10.76 -4.77
N ARG A 17 7.87 11.19 -3.55
CA ARG A 17 7.60 10.29 -2.43
C ARG A 17 6.42 9.37 -2.74
N THR A 18 6.69 8.07 -2.80
CA THR A 18 5.68 7.05 -3.02
C THR A 18 4.90 6.75 -1.74
N THR A 19 3.57 6.72 -1.86
CA THR A 19 2.66 6.30 -0.78
C THR A 19 1.81 5.14 -1.29
N ILE A 20 1.76 4.04 -0.53
CA ILE A 20 0.86 2.92 -0.77
C ILE A 20 -0.33 3.07 0.15
N HIS A 21 -1.54 3.10 -0.42
CA HIS A 21 -2.78 3.04 0.34
C HIS A 21 -3.18 1.57 0.54
N SER A 22 -3.55 1.18 1.76
CA SER A 22 -3.94 -0.20 2.09
C SER A 22 -5.14 -0.23 3.04
N ASP A 23 -5.96 -1.27 2.91
CA ASP A 23 -7.03 -1.53 3.89
C ASP A 23 -6.44 -2.04 5.22
N GLN A 24 -7.11 -1.79 6.35
CA GLN A 24 -6.67 -2.20 7.70
C GLN A 24 -6.82 -3.71 7.98
N ARG A 25 -6.72 -4.58 6.97
CA ARG A 25 -6.79 -6.03 7.16
C ARG A 25 -5.51 -6.57 7.80
N TRP A 26 -5.65 -7.65 8.56
CA TRP A 26 -4.57 -8.31 9.31
C TRP A 26 -3.27 -8.53 8.52
N HIS A 27 -3.38 -8.79 7.22
CA HIS A 27 -2.24 -9.01 6.32
C HIS A 27 -1.33 -7.78 6.20
N TYR A 28 -1.87 -6.56 6.23
CA TYR A 28 -1.12 -5.30 6.09
C TYR A 28 -0.61 -4.75 7.43
N TYR A 29 -1.13 -5.27 8.54
CA TYR A 29 -0.67 -4.95 9.89
C TYR A 29 0.63 -5.68 10.26
N HIS A 30 1.07 -6.64 9.44
CA HIS A 30 2.23 -7.46 9.78
C HIS A 30 3.50 -6.61 9.85
N ARG A 31 4.26 -6.71 10.96
CA ARG A 31 5.48 -5.91 11.20
C ARG A 31 6.50 -6.02 10.07
N LYS A 32 6.56 -7.16 9.37
CA LYS A 32 7.41 -7.37 8.19
C LYS A 32 7.02 -6.46 7.02
N TRP A 33 5.72 -6.23 6.79
CA TRP A 33 5.21 -5.36 5.74
C TRP A 33 5.65 -3.91 5.98
N GLY A 34 5.35 -3.36 7.16
CA GLY A 34 5.75 -2.00 7.52
C GLY A 34 7.28 -1.80 7.50
N LYS A 35 8.05 -2.81 7.92
CA LYS A 35 9.52 -2.76 7.84
C LYS A 35 10.00 -2.68 6.39
N THR A 36 9.51 -3.58 5.52
CA THR A 36 9.90 -3.59 4.10
C THR A 36 9.56 -2.28 3.41
N LEU A 37 8.39 -1.67 3.67
CA LEU A 37 8.05 -0.36 3.12
C LEU A 37 9.01 0.75 3.59
N LYS A 38 9.35 0.75 4.88
CA LYS A 38 10.27 1.74 5.47
C LYS A 38 11.68 1.64 4.90
N ASP A 39 12.21 0.43 4.73
CA ASP A 39 13.52 0.18 4.10
C ASP A 39 13.58 0.76 2.68
N HIS A 40 12.46 0.74 1.96
CA HIS A 40 12.34 1.28 0.60
C HIS A 40 11.85 2.74 0.53
N ARG A 41 11.78 3.45 1.67
CA ARG A 41 11.27 4.83 1.78
C ARG A 41 9.85 5.03 1.24
N VAL A 42 9.06 3.95 1.23
CA VAL A 42 7.65 3.97 0.84
C VAL A 42 6.78 4.17 2.07
N PHE A 43 5.85 5.10 1.99
CA PHE A 43 4.95 5.43 3.09
C PHE A 43 3.66 4.62 2.95
N GLN A 44 3.20 4.04 4.05
CA GLN A 44 1.89 3.40 4.08
C GLN A 44 0.85 4.39 4.58
N SER A 45 -0.23 4.57 3.80
CA SER A 45 -1.47 5.16 4.27
C SER A 45 -2.49 4.04 4.45
N MET A 46 -3.31 4.10 5.49
CA MET A 46 -4.33 3.08 5.75
C MET A 46 -5.71 3.70 5.92
N SER A 47 -6.72 3.07 5.31
CA SER A 47 -8.12 3.41 5.52
C SER A 47 -8.54 3.22 6.99
N ARG A 48 -9.47 4.03 7.49
CA ARG A 48 -9.97 3.91 8.88
C ARG A 48 -10.94 2.74 8.98
N LYS A 49 -10.82 1.93 10.05
CA LYS A 49 -11.76 0.85 10.38
C LYS A 49 -13.22 1.35 10.32
N GLY A 50 -13.98 0.82 9.36
CA GLY A 50 -15.41 1.15 9.17
C GLY A 50 -15.70 2.29 8.19
N ASN A 51 -14.68 2.90 7.56
CA ASN A 51 -14.87 3.89 6.50
C ASN A 51 -14.24 3.37 5.19
N CYS A 52 -15.00 2.54 4.47
CA CYS A 52 -14.70 2.06 3.13
C CYS A 52 -14.77 3.15 2.05
N ILE A 53 -15.15 4.38 2.41
CA ILE A 53 -15.32 5.51 1.49
C ILE A 53 -14.02 5.91 0.78
N ASP A 54 -12.84 5.68 1.38
CA ASP A 54 -11.54 5.97 0.74
C ASP A 54 -11.09 4.86 -0.22
N ASN A 55 -11.59 3.63 -0.03
CA ASN A 55 -11.31 2.50 -0.93
C ASN A 55 -12.29 2.43 -2.11
N SER A 56 -13.44 3.10 -2.01
CA SER A 56 -14.52 3.07 -3.02
C SER A 56 -14.05 3.51 -4.42
N SER A 57 -13.11 4.46 -4.52
CA SER A 57 -12.61 4.93 -5.81
C SER A 57 -11.78 3.86 -6.54
N MET A 58 -11.03 3.06 -5.79
CA MET A 58 -10.14 2.03 -6.34
C MET A 58 -10.91 0.73 -6.61
N GLU A 59 -11.92 0.41 -5.80
CA GLU A 59 -12.86 -0.70 -6.05
C GLU A 59 -13.74 -0.46 -7.28
N ASN A 60 -14.10 0.80 -7.59
CA ASN A 60 -14.85 1.13 -8.80
C ASN A 60 -14.02 0.92 -10.08
N PHE A 61 -12.71 1.13 -10.01
CA PHE A 61 -11.79 0.95 -11.15
C PHE A 61 -11.47 -0.53 -11.45
N LEU A 62 -11.61 -1.42 -10.46
CA LEU A 62 -11.48 -2.89 -10.61
C LEU A 62 -12.81 -3.57 -10.95
N ALA A 63 -13.92 -2.82 -10.96
CA ALA A 63 -15.26 -3.32 -11.27
C ALA A 63 -15.62 -3.24 -12.78
N TYR A 64 -14.66 -2.88 -13.65
CA TYR A 64 -14.79 -2.91 -15.12
C TYR A 64 -13.70 -3.75 -15.76
#